data_AF-A0AAU9WB27-F1
#
_entry.id   AF-A0AAU9WB27-F1
#
_cell.length_a   1.000
_cell.length_b   1.000
_cell.length_c   1.000
_cell.angle_alpha   90.00
_cell.angle_beta   90.00
_cell.angle_gamma   90.00
#
_symmetry.space_group_name_H-M   'P 1'
#
loop_
_entity.id
_entity.type
_entity.pdbx_description
1 polymer ?
#
loop_
_entity_poly.entity_id
_entity_poly.type
_entity_poly.pdbx_seq_one_letter_code
_entity_poly.pdbx_strand_id
1 'polypeptide(L)'
;ISFAALSEKEGAQHLSETHRIRVIPSLTTLRIIQDSLEDYHSNTGALIIGNPKVDWLLPLPCARKEADVVGRLVGVPPLVDEKATKQAVLERISSVSLIHIAAHGNAERGEIALSPFLLPTVETPSHHRKLPC
;
A
#
# COMPACT_ATOMS: atom_id res chain seq x y z
N ILE A 1 -21.98 4.90 -5.82
CA ILE A 1 -22.25 6.36 -5.96
C ILE A 1 -21.15 7.09 -5.22
N SER A 2 -20.50 8.08 -5.84
CA SER A 2 -19.51 8.92 -5.15
C SER A 2 -20.21 10.05 -4.40
N PHE A 3 -20.44 9.88 -3.10
CA PHE A 3 -21.09 10.90 -2.27
C PHE A 3 -20.28 12.21 -2.24
N ALA A 4 -18.95 12.10 -2.21
CA ALA A 4 -18.05 13.24 -2.18
C ALA A 4 -18.12 14.12 -3.44
N ALA A 5 -18.48 13.53 -4.59
CA ALA A 5 -18.64 14.21 -5.87
C ALA A 5 -20.05 14.78 -6.10
N LEU A 6 -20.95 14.68 -5.12
CA LEU A 6 -22.27 15.31 -5.24
C LEU A 6 -22.12 16.83 -5.31
N SER A 7 -23.00 17.44 -6.08
CA SER A 7 -23.10 18.89 -6.24
C SER A 7 -24.58 19.26 -6.17
N GLU A 8 -24.89 20.41 -5.60
CA GLU A 8 -26.28 20.87 -5.46
C GLU A 8 -26.96 21.06 -6.82
N LYS A 9 -26.19 21.53 -7.80
CA LYS A 9 -26.59 21.76 -9.19
C LYS A 9 -25.39 21.66 -10.12
N GLU A 10 -25.65 21.59 -11.42
CA GLU A 10 -24.60 21.59 -12.44
C GLU A 10 -23.75 22.86 -12.35
N GLY A 11 -22.43 22.69 -12.39
CA GLY A 11 -21.45 23.78 -12.24
C GLY A 11 -21.24 24.28 -10.80
N ALA A 12 -21.94 23.74 -9.80
CA ALA A 12 -21.61 24.01 -8.40
C ALA A 12 -20.39 23.20 -7.93
N GLN A 13 -19.73 23.67 -6.88
CA GLN A 13 -18.62 22.95 -6.24
C GLN A 13 -19.08 21.62 -5.68
N HIS A 14 -18.19 20.62 -5.73
CA HIS A 14 -18.44 19.31 -5.15
C HIS A 14 -18.43 19.38 -3.61
N LEU A 15 -19.12 18.45 -2.95
CA LEU A 15 -19.09 18.37 -1.48
C LEU A 15 -17.66 18.19 -0.94
N SER A 16 -16.78 17.48 -1.66
CA SER A 16 -15.36 17.33 -1.28
C SER A 16 -14.57 18.63 -1.26
N GLU A 17 -15.00 19.65 -2.01
CA GLU A 17 -14.31 20.95 -2.11
C GLU A 17 -14.71 21.90 -0.98
N THR A 18 -15.91 21.68 -0.42
CA THR A 18 -16.52 22.56 0.60
C THR A 18 -16.56 21.93 1.99
N HIS A 19 -16.48 20.59 2.08
CA HIS A 19 -16.64 19.85 3.32
C HIS A 19 -15.57 18.76 3.48
N ARG A 20 -15.14 18.55 4.73
CA ARG A 20 -14.29 17.41 5.10
C ARG A 20 -15.15 16.17 5.30
N ILE A 21 -15.10 15.23 4.36
CA ILE A 21 -15.92 14.02 4.39
C ILE A 21 -15.06 12.84 4.87
N ARG A 22 -15.56 12.07 5.84
CA ARG A 22 -14.99 10.78 6.25
C ARG A 22 -16.08 9.71 6.17
N VAL A 23 -15.75 8.57 5.59
CA VAL A 23 -16.64 7.40 5.51
C VAL A 23 -16.19 6.38 6.55
N ILE A 24 -17.16 5.83 7.27
CA ILE A 24 -16.99 4.82 8.31
C ILE A 24 -17.93 3.64 7.98
N PRO A 25 -17.47 2.38 8.10
CA PRO A 25 -18.27 1.23 7.66
C PRO A 25 -19.45 0.91 8.59
N SER A 26 -19.40 1.35 9.86
CA SER A 26 -20.50 1.17 10.83
C SER A 26 -20.38 2.14 12.00
N LEU A 27 -21.48 2.36 12.74
CA LEU A 27 -21.46 3.11 14.00
C LEU A 27 -20.57 2.44 15.07
N THR A 28 -20.49 1.11 15.09
CA THR A 28 -19.57 0.37 15.96
C THR A 28 -18.11 0.72 15.66
N THR A 29 -17.74 0.80 14.39
CA THR A 29 -16.37 1.20 13.98
C THR A 29 -16.07 2.63 14.38
N LEU A 30 -17.03 3.54 14.22
CA LEU A 30 -16.89 4.92 14.70
C LEU A 30 -16.64 4.97 16.20
N ARG A 31 -17.41 4.20 16.98
CA ARG A 31 -17.23 4.13 18.43
C ARG A 31 -15.83 3.61 18.79
N ILE A 32 -15.34 2.56 18.13
CA ILE A 32 -13.98 2.05 18.35
C ILE A 32 -12.93 3.15 18.11
N ILE A 33 -13.08 3.93 17.04
CA ILE A 33 -12.17 5.04 16.72
C ILE A 33 -12.24 6.15 17.77
N GLN A 34 -13.45 6.49 18.24
CA GLN A 34 -13.65 7.54 19.24
C GLN A 34 -13.21 7.14 20.65
N ASP A 35 -13.39 5.87 21.02
CA ASP A 35 -13.03 5.32 22.33
C ASP A 35 -11.53 4.96 22.42
N SER A 36 -10.78 5.07 21.32
CA SER A 36 -9.34 4.81 21.31
C SER A 36 -8.57 5.85 22.13
N LEU A 37 -7.67 5.41 23.00
CA LEU A 37 -6.79 6.29 23.79
C LEU A 37 -5.85 7.09 22.88
N GLU A 38 -5.42 8.28 23.32
CA GLU A 38 -4.52 9.16 22.55
C GLU A 38 -3.17 8.50 22.20
N ASP A 39 -2.73 7.52 23.00
CA ASP A 39 -1.50 6.76 22.83
C ASP A 39 -1.70 5.38 22.17
N TYR A 40 -2.95 5.04 21.81
CA TYR A 40 -3.26 3.76 21.16
C TYR A 40 -2.61 3.64 19.77
N HIS A 41 -2.50 4.77 19.06
CA HIS A 41 -1.86 4.83 17.75
C HIS A 41 -0.44 5.38 17.86
N SER A 42 0.46 4.81 17.05
CA SER A 42 1.79 5.40 16.87
C SER A 42 1.62 6.83 16.37
N ASN A 43 2.28 7.78 17.04
CA ASN A 43 2.25 9.20 16.67
C ASN A 43 3.48 9.63 15.85
N THR A 44 4.34 8.67 15.48
CA THR A 44 5.59 8.94 14.77
C THR A 44 5.83 7.94 13.63
N GLY A 45 6.73 8.29 12.72
CA GLY A 45 7.18 7.41 11.64
C GLY A 45 6.21 7.33 10.46
N ALA A 46 6.72 6.90 9.33
CA ALA A 46 5.93 6.61 8.14
C ALA A 46 6.41 5.31 7.48
N LEU A 47 5.52 4.66 6.75
CA LEU A 47 5.83 3.52 5.89
C LEU A 47 5.32 3.85 4.48
N ILE A 48 6.24 3.93 3.52
CA ILE A 48 5.94 4.27 2.13
C ILE A 48 6.22 3.05 1.26
N ILE A 49 5.22 2.61 0.48
CA ILE A 49 5.30 1.43 -0.39
C ILE A 49 5.01 1.87 -1.82
N GLY A 50 5.86 1.51 -2.78
CA GLY A 50 5.73 1.95 -4.17
C GLY A 50 6.12 0.89 -5.20
N ASN A 51 5.25 0.64 -6.17
CA ASN A 51 5.52 -0.29 -7.28
C ASN A 51 6.14 -1.64 -6.83
N PRO A 52 5.48 -2.43 -5.97
CA PRO A 52 5.97 -3.78 -5.67
C PRO A 52 6.07 -4.63 -6.94
N LYS A 53 7.15 -5.40 -7.09
CA LYS A 53 7.39 -6.25 -8.26
C LYS A 53 6.66 -7.58 -8.10
N VAL A 54 5.77 -7.87 -9.03
CA VAL A 54 4.98 -9.11 -9.06
C VAL A 54 4.96 -9.63 -10.49
N ASP A 55 5.39 -10.87 -10.71
CA ASP A 55 5.68 -11.40 -12.06
C ASP A 55 4.48 -11.41 -13.02
N TRP A 56 3.27 -11.55 -12.49
CA TRP A 56 2.03 -11.61 -13.26
C TRP A 56 1.32 -10.24 -13.38
N LEU A 57 1.91 -9.18 -12.84
CA LEU A 57 1.39 -7.81 -12.94
C LEU A 57 2.36 -6.93 -13.72
N LEU A 58 1.81 -6.09 -14.61
CA LEU A 58 2.60 -5.07 -15.28
C LEU A 58 3.11 -4.05 -14.25
N PRO A 59 4.39 -3.65 -14.29
CA PRO A 59 4.89 -2.62 -13.37
C PRO A 59 4.10 -1.30 -13.49
N LEU A 60 4.08 -0.53 -12.39
CA LEU A 60 3.53 0.82 -12.31
C LEU A 60 4.66 1.83 -12.04
N PRO A 61 5.44 2.24 -13.06
CA PRO A 61 6.56 3.18 -12.87
C PRO A 61 6.16 4.50 -12.21
N CYS A 62 4.93 4.97 -12.44
CA CYS A 62 4.41 6.17 -11.80
C CYS A 62 4.16 5.99 -10.31
N ALA A 63 3.74 4.79 -9.87
CA ALA A 63 3.57 4.49 -8.45
C ALA A 63 4.92 4.48 -7.70
N ARG A 64 5.99 4.05 -8.38
CA ARG A 64 7.36 4.20 -7.84
C ARG A 64 7.73 5.67 -7.67
N LYS A 65 7.50 6.48 -8.71
CA LYS A 65 7.79 7.93 -8.67
C LYS A 65 7.01 8.63 -7.57
N GLU A 66 5.73 8.28 -7.38
CA GLU A 66 4.89 8.79 -6.31
C GLU A 66 5.49 8.44 -4.94
N ALA A 67 5.82 7.17 -4.70
CA ALA A 67 6.45 6.75 -3.45
C ALA A 67 7.80 7.45 -3.19
N ASP A 68 8.60 7.68 -4.24
CA ASP A 68 9.85 8.45 -4.12
C ASP A 68 9.59 9.92 -3.73
N VAL A 69 8.57 10.56 -4.32
CA VAL A 69 8.18 11.94 -3.99
C VAL A 69 7.66 12.04 -2.56
N VAL A 70 6.73 11.15 -2.18
CA VAL A 70 6.15 11.13 -0.84
C VAL A 70 7.21 10.81 0.20
N GLY A 71 8.07 9.82 -0.07
CA GLY A 71 9.18 9.45 0.81
C GLY A 71 10.13 10.62 1.09
N ARG A 72 10.48 11.40 0.05
CA ARG A 72 11.26 12.65 0.24
C ARG A 72 10.52 13.69 1.08
N LEU A 73 9.21 13.86 0.85
CA LEU A 73 8.39 14.82 1.59
C LEU A 73 8.34 14.52 3.09
N VAL A 74 8.26 13.23 3.46
CA VAL A 74 8.16 12.79 4.85
C VAL A 74 9.50 12.36 5.48
N GLY A 75 10.60 12.44 4.72
CA GLY A 75 11.94 12.08 5.19
C GLY A 75 12.17 10.57 5.44
N VAL A 76 11.40 9.70 4.78
CA VAL A 76 11.50 8.23 4.94
C VAL A 76 11.75 7.56 3.59
N PRO A 77 12.74 6.65 3.48
CA PRO A 77 12.97 5.91 2.24
C PRO A 77 11.82 4.92 1.96
N PRO A 78 11.30 4.86 0.72
CA PRO A 78 10.22 3.94 0.38
C PRO A 78 10.71 2.50 0.21
N LEU A 79 9.82 1.54 0.49
CA LEU A 79 9.95 0.16 0.04
C LEU A 79 9.43 0.07 -1.40
N VAL A 80 10.32 -0.25 -2.34
CA VAL A 80 9.99 -0.31 -3.78
C VAL A 80 10.45 -1.60 -4.42
N ASP A 81 9.80 -1.97 -5.54
CA ASP A 81 10.10 -3.15 -6.35
C ASP A 81 10.27 -4.41 -5.47
N GLU A 82 11.31 -5.22 -5.64
CA GLU A 82 11.56 -6.46 -4.90
C GLU A 82 11.59 -6.29 -3.37
N LYS A 83 11.88 -5.08 -2.87
CA LYS A 83 11.98 -4.82 -1.42
C LYS A 83 10.63 -4.64 -0.75
N ALA A 84 9.57 -4.35 -1.51
CA ALA A 84 8.21 -4.16 -1.00
C ALA A 84 7.51 -5.49 -0.68
N THR A 85 8.12 -6.32 0.16
CA THR A 85 7.62 -7.65 0.51
C THR A 85 6.57 -7.60 1.61
N LYS A 86 5.70 -8.62 1.66
CA LYS A 86 4.72 -8.80 2.74
C LYS A 86 5.37 -8.78 4.13
N GLN A 87 6.52 -9.45 4.28
CA GLN A 87 7.26 -9.47 5.54
C GLN A 87 7.72 -8.06 5.95
N ALA A 88 8.40 -7.34 5.05
CA ALA A 88 8.93 -6.02 5.35
C ALA A 88 7.82 -5.02 5.71
N VAL A 89 6.64 -5.15 5.08
CA VAL A 89 5.46 -4.34 5.40
C VAL A 89 4.89 -4.68 6.77
N LEU A 90 4.62 -5.96 7.04
CA LEU A 90 4.00 -6.38 8.31
C LEU A 90 4.87 -6.09 9.54
N GLU A 91 6.20 -6.15 9.40
CA GLU A 91 7.14 -5.77 10.47
C GLU A 91 7.02 -4.30 10.90
N ARG A 92 6.53 -3.42 10.02
CA ARG A 92 6.54 -1.95 10.21
C ARG A 92 5.15 -1.35 10.33
N ILE A 93 4.12 -2.03 9.83
CA ILE A 93 2.78 -1.44 9.65
C ILE A 93 2.10 -1.02 10.96
N SER A 94 2.38 -1.71 12.08
CA SER A 94 1.80 -1.40 13.39
C SER A 94 2.60 -0.37 14.21
N SER A 95 3.79 0.02 13.75
CA SER A 95 4.73 0.87 14.49
C SER A 95 4.91 2.27 13.89
N VAL A 96 4.09 2.65 12.91
CA VAL A 96 4.14 3.95 12.23
C VAL A 96 2.78 4.67 12.31
N SER A 97 2.80 6.00 12.27
CA SER A 97 1.59 6.83 12.28
C SER A 97 0.98 7.04 10.89
N LEU A 98 1.80 6.92 9.85
CA LEU A 98 1.40 7.15 8.46
C LEU A 98 1.80 5.98 7.58
N ILE A 99 0.88 5.52 6.75
CA ILE A 99 1.17 4.52 5.72
C ILE A 99 0.70 5.08 4.37
N HIS A 100 1.60 5.09 3.39
CA HIS A 100 1.28 5.45 2.01
C HIS A 100 1.56 4.25 1.10
N ILE A 101 0.58 3.89 0.28
CA ILE A 101 0.65 2.72 -0.59
C ILE A 101 0.32 3.13 -2.02
N ALA A 102 1.33 3.05 -2.89
CA ALA A 102 1.19 3.21 -4.33
C ALA A 102 1.50 1.86 -5.00
N ALA A 103 0.47 1.03 -5.19
CA ALA A 103 0.60 -0.34 -5.70
C ALA A 103 -0.66 -0.78 -6.45
N HIS A 104 -0.58 -1.94 -7.11
CA HIS A 104 -1.78 -2.59 -7.65
C HIS A 104 -2.73 -3.00 -6.51
N GLY A 105 -4.00 -2.68 -6.68
CA GLY A 105 -5.09 -3.13 -5.82
C GLY A 105 -6.03 -4.09 -6.55
N ASN A 106 -6.60 -5.05 -5.82
CA ASN A 106 -7.68 -5.89 -6.33
C ASN A 106 -9.03 -5.30 -5.90
N ALA A 107 -9.80 -4.80 -6.86
CA ALA A 107 -11.06 -4.11 -6.59
C ALA A 107 -12.14 -5.02 -5.98
N GLU A 108 -12.12 -6.33 -6.27
CA GLU A 108 -13.13 -7.26 -5.74
C GLU A 108 -12.77 -7.78 -4.36
N ARG A 109 -11.49 -8.08 -4.12
CA ARG A 109 -11.02 -8.71 -2.88
C ARG A 109 -10.46 -7.71 -1.87
N GLY A 110 -10.23 -6.46 -2.27
CA GLY A 110 -9.64 -5.42 -1.42
C GLY A 110 -8.16 -5.67 -1.10
N GLU A 111 -7.47 -6.47 -1.91
CA GLU A 111 -6.06 -6.82 -1.68
C GLU A 111 -5.10 -5.81 -2.29
N ILE A 112 -3.90 -5.76 -1.73
CA ILE A 112 -2.79 -4.93 -2.22
C ILE A 112 -1.67 -5.88 -2.64
N ALA A 113 -1.22 -5.76 -3.88
CA ALA A 113 -0.12 -6.58 -4.39
C ALA A 113 1.20 -6.14 -3.76
N LEU A 114 1.92 -7.11 -3.18
CA LEU A 114 3.26 -6.93 -2.62
C LEU A 114 4.23 -7.91 -3.27
N SER A 115 5.51 -7.59 -3.23
CA SER A 115 6.55 -8.44 -3.82
C SER A 115 6.62 -9.78 -3.11
N PRO A 116 6.74 -10.89 -3.86
CA PRO A 116 6.88 -12.21 -3.26
C PRO A 116 8.19 -12.28 -2.47
N PHE A 117 8.20 -13.12 -1.44
CA PHE A 117 9.45 -13.44 -0.77
C PHE A 117 10.32 -14.31 -1.68
N LEU A 118 11.50 -13.82 -2.05
CA LEU A 118 12.48 -14.65 -2.76
C LEU A 118 13.17 -15.54 -1.72
N LEU A 119 12.82 -16.82 -1.69
CA LEU A 119 13.75 -17.82 -1.13
C LEU A 119 15.00 -17.79 -2.02
N PRO A 120 16.22 -17.83 -1.47
CA PRO A 120 17.40 -18.05 -2.28
C PRO A 120 17.18 -19.36 -3.05
N THR A 121 17.16 -19.28 -4.37
CA THR A 121 17.10 -20.45 -5.25
C THR A 121 18.26 -21.36 -4.86
N VAL A 122 17.94 -22.54 -4.33
CA VAL A 122 18.91 -23.63 -4.27
C VAL A 122 19.28 -23.90 -5.72
N GLU A 123 20.50 -23.54 -6.12
CA GLU A 123 21.05 -24.01 -7.38
C GLU A 123 21.09 -25.53 -7.30
N THR A 124 20.17 -26.19 -7.98
CA THR A 124 20.27 -27.64 -8.21
C THR A 124 21.44 -27.85 -9.16
N PRO A 125 22.48 -28.62 -8.76
CA PRO A 125 23.59 -28.90 -9.67
C PRO A 125 23.04 -29.58 -10.92
N SER A 126 23.39 -29.05 -12.09
CA SER A 126 23.02 -29.67 -13.36
C SER A 126 23.66 -31.07 -13.44
N HIS A 127 22.87 -32.11 -13.20
CA HIS A 127 23.28 -33.46 -13.50
C HIS A 127 23.34 -33.61 -15.02
N HIS A 128 24.53 -33.40 -15.59
CA HIS A 128 24.86 -33.84 -16.94
C HIS A 128 24.70 -35.36 -17.00
N ARG A 129 23.55 -35.82 -17.50
CA ARG A 129 23.40 -37.20 -17.96
C ARG A 129 24.20 -37.35 -19.25
N LYS A 130 25.41 -37.90 -19.15
CA LYS A 130 26.07 -38.52 -20.31
C LYS A 130 25.21 -39.70 -20.75
N LEU A 131 24.72 -39.66 -21.99
CA LEU A 131 24.17 -40.83 -22.67
C LEU A 131 25.33 -41.79 -22.99
N PRO A 132 25.20 -43.10 -22.72
CA PRO A 132 26.17 -44.08 -23.21
C PRO A 132 25.98 -44.31 -24.72
N CYS A 133 27.08 -44.68 -25.38
CA CYS A 133 27.20 -44.97 -26.81
C CYS A 133 26.31 -46.13 -27.25
#